data_AF-A0A418V4N1-F1
#
_entry.id   AF-A0A418V4N1-F1
#
_cell.length_a   1.000
_cell.length_b   1.000
_cell.length_c   1.000
_cell.angle_alpha   90.00
_cell.angle_beta   90.00
_cell.angle_gamma   90.00
#
_symmetry.space_group_name_H-M   'P 1'
#
loop_
_entity.id
_entity.type
_entity.pdbx_description
1 polymer ?
#
loop_
_entity_poly.entity_id
_entity_poly.type
_entity_poly.pdbx_seq_one_letter_code
_entity_poly.pdbx_strand_id
1 'polypeptide(L)'
;MSDFDDLQLTLHRTAEQRRTEQELCERLLNGLYHALRTAGGRGQPLNNVSMDIVPDPLRRLVPAPLGEFHAAWFRLGLCEVLVRVRLHGEEFHGEFGTSGVFRVTDLDTDSVAVVARQLLREINRMYQGLEPADLNLN
;
A
#
# COMPACT_ATOMS: atom_id res chain seq x y z
N MET A 1 10.09 -38.95 0.25
CA MET A 1 9.23 -37.96 0.94
C MET A 1 8.11 -37.59 -0.01
N SER A 2 6.93 -37.26 0.52
CA SER A 2 5.81 -36.83 -0.32
C SER A 2 5.91 -35.33 -0.63
N ASP A 3 5.33 -34.89 -1.75
CA ASP A 3 5.26 -33.47 -2.11
C ASP A 3 4.59 -32.62 -1.01
N PHE A 4 3.68 -33.23 -0.23
CA PHE A 4 3.05 -32.58 0.91
C PHE A 4 4.04 -32.33 2.06
N ASP A 5 4.89 -33.29 2.38
CA ASP A 5 5.92 -33.13 3.43
C ASP A 5 6.94 -32.06 3.04
N ASP A 6 7.31 -32.02 1.76
CA ASP A 6 8.22 -31.01 1.21
C ASP A 6 7.61 -29.61 1.29
N LEU A 7 6.30 -29.47 1.02
CA LEU A 7 5.57 -28.23 1.19
C LEU A 7 5.56 -27.79 2.65
N GLN A 8 5.21 -28.67 3.60
CA GLN A 8 5.18 -28.33 5.03
C GLN A 8 6.55 -27.86 5.53
N LEU A 9 7.60 -28.58 5.14
CA LEU A 9 8.98 -28.25 5.51
C LEU A 9 9.41 -26.91 4.91
N THR A 10 9.05 -26.64 3.66
CA THR A 10 9.34 -25.37 2.99
C THR A 10 8.61 -24.21 3.66
N LEU A 11 7.33 -24.39 4.00
CA LEU A 11 6.55 -23.39 4.73
C LEU A 11 7.18 -23.09 6.09
N HIS A 12 7.64 -24.09 6.83
CA HIS A 12 8.32 -23.86 8.11
C HIS A 12 9.64 -23.08 7.95
N ARG A 13 10.50 -23.48 6.99
CA ARG A 13 11.79 -22.82 6.76
C ARG A 13 11.68 -21.35 6.39
N THR A 14 10.62 -20.98 5.67
CA THR A 14 10.41 -19.62 5.14
C THR A 14 9.54 -18.76 6.05
N ALA A 15 9.09 -19.27 7.21
CA ALA A 15 8.18 -18.57 8.10
C ALA A 15 8.77 -17.26 8.65
N GLU A 16 10.04 -17.27 9.06
CA GLU A 16 10.72 -16.07 9.57
C GLU A 16 10.88 -15.01 8.47
N GLN A 17 11.32 -15.41 7.28
CA GLN A 17 11.47 -14.51 6.13
C GLN A 17 10.15 -13.82 5.77
N ARG A 18 9.04 -14.58 5.75
CA ARG A 18 7.71 -14.02 5.49
C ARG A 18 7.30 -13.01 6.55
N ARG A 19 7.60 -13.30 7.82
CA ARG A 19 7.31 -12.39 8.93
C ARG A 19 8.12 -11.10 8.81
N THR A 20 9.41 -11.21 8.52
CA THR A 20 10.27 -10.03 8.30
C THR A 20 9.77 -9.19 7.11
N GLU A 21 9.42 -9.82 5.99
CA GLU A 21 8.88 -9.11 4.82
C GLU A 21 7.55 -8.41 5.15
N GLN A 22 6.66 -9.09 5.88
CA GLN A 22 5.41 -8.49 6.36
C GLN A 22 5.68 -7.26 7.23
N GLU A 23 6.57 -7.38 8.21
CA GLU A 23 6.94 -6.27 9.11
C GLU A 23 7.54 -5.09 8.31
N LEU A 24 8.36 -5.34 7.29
CA LEU A 24 8.92 -4.32 6.42
C LEU A 24 7.83 -3.61 5.58
N CYS A 25 6.92 -4.36 4.97
CA CYS A 25 5.83 -3.78 4.19
C CYS A 25 4.87 -2.98 5.08
N GLU A 26 4.54 -3.48 6.28
CA GLU A 26 3.73 -2.76 7.26
C GLU A 26 4.43 -1.48 7.76
N ARG A 27 5.76 -1.47 7.90
CA ARG A 27 6.51 -0.25 8.22
C ARG A 27 6.38 0.80 7.12
N LEU A 28 6.44 0.41 5.84
CA LEU A 28 6.20 1.36 4.74
C LEU A 28 4.78 1.93 4.79
N LEU A 29 3.77 1.07 4.97
CA LEU A 29 2.36 1.50 5.05
C LEU A 29 2.13 2.47 6.23
N ASN A 30 2.69 2.17 7.40
CA ASN A 30 2.65 3.06 8.56
C ASN A 30 3.39 4.39 8.29
N GLY A 31 4.56 4.34 7.66
CA GLY A 31 5.29 5.54 7.24
C GLY A 31 4.44 6.40 6.31
N LEU A 32 3.80 5.78 5.33
CA LEU A 32 2.92 6.46 4.38
C LEU A 32 1.72 7.10 5.09
N TYR A 33 1.14 6.42 6.07
CA TYR A 33 0.07 6.97 6.92
C TYR A 33 0.50 8.25 7.64
N HIS A 34 1.66 8.22 8.29
CA HIS A 34 2.21 9.39 8.99
C HIS A 34 2.54 10.54 8.03
N ALA A 35 3.10 10.23 6.87
CA ALA A 35 3.39 11.22 5.84
C ALA A 35 2.12 11.86 5.27
N LEU A 36 1.07 11.07 4.99
CA LEU A 36 -0.22 11.58 4.50
C LEU A 36 -0.91 12.48 5.53
N ARG A 37 -0.82 12.14 6.82
CA ARG A 37 -1.37 12.96 7.91
C ARG A 37 -0.71 14.35 8.00
N THR A 38 0.54 14.49 7.55
CA THR A 38 1.31 15.74 7.59
C THR A 38 1.40 16.47 6.25
N ALA A 39 1.08 15.82 5.13
CA ALA A 39 1.18 16.37 3.77
C ALA A 39 0.18 17.51 3.45
N GLY A 40 -0.78 17.82 4.33
CA GLY A 40 -1.84 18.82 4.12
C GLY A 40 -1.45 20.30 4.27
N GLY A 41 -0.23 20.64 4.68
CA GLY A 41 0.24 22.05 4.78
C GLY A 41 -0.32 22.87 5.96
N ARG A 42 0.18 24.11 6.13
CA ARG A 42 -0.05 24.99 7.29
C ARG A 42 -1.54 25.25 7.55
N GLY A 43 -2.12 24.56 8.52
CA GLY A 43 -3.42 24.96 9.08
C GLY A 43 -4.17 23.90 9.87
N GLN A 44 -4.06 22.63 9.52
CA GLN A 44 -4.53 21.51 10.35
C GLN A 44 -4.04 20.19 9.74
N PRO A 45 -3.64 19.19 10.55
CA PRO A 45 -3.52 17.83 10.06
C PRO A 45 -4.84 17.46 9.38
N LEU A 46 -4.80 16.65 8.33
CA LEU A 46 -6.00 15.94 7.90
C LEU A 46 -6.41 15.04 9.09
N ASN A 47 -7.23 15.57 10.00
CA ASN A 47 -7.63 14.88 11.23
C ASN A 47 -8.43 13.60 10.93
N ASN A 48 -8.86 13.45 9.67
CA ASN A 48 -9.65 12.35 9.16
C ASN A 48 -8.82 11.35 8.32
N VAL A 49 -7.49 11.31 8.51
CA VAL A 49 -6.69 10.20 7.95
C VAL A 49 -6.71 9.04 8.92
N SER A 50 -7.14 7.87 8.44
CA SER A 50 -7.00 6.59 9.14
C SER A 50 -6.43 5.54 8.20
N MET A 51 -5.76 4.54 8.78
CA MET A 51 -5.24 3.39 8.06
C MET A 51 -5.76 2.11 8.70
N ASP A 52 -6.16 1.14 7.88
CA ASP A 52 -6.53 -0.20 8.31
C ASP A 52 -5.78 -1.25 7.48
N ILE A 53 -4.98 -2.09 8.14
CA ILE A 53 -4.23 -3.16 7.47
C ILE A 53 -5.18 -4.32 7.19
N VAL A 54 -5.22 -4.74 5.93
CA VAL A 54 -6.15 -5.79 5.47
C VAL A 54 -5.41 -6.85 4.66
N PRO A 55 -5.93 -8.09 4.56
CA PRO A 55 -5.45 -9.04 3.57
C PRO A 55 -5.58 -8.44 2.16
N ASP A 56 -4.58 -8.69 1.31
CA ASP A 56 -4.68 -8.29 -0.10
C ASP A 56 -5.90 -8.98 -0.75
N PRO A 57 -6.86 -8.23 -1.33
CA PRO A 57 -8.05 -8.82 -1.95
C PRO A 57 -7.73 -9.74 -3.13
N LEU A 58 -6.54 -9.63 -3.73
CA LEU A 58 -6.12 -10.51 -4.83
C LEU A 58 -5.38 -11.76 -4.35
N ARG A 59 -5.11 -11.90 -3.05
CA ARG A 59 -4.38 -13.05 -2.48
C ARG A 59 -5.17 -14.35 -2.66
N ARG A 60 -4.48 -15.40 -3.13
CA ARG A 60 -5.07 -16.74 -3.34
C ARG A 60 -4.48 -17.85 -2.46
N LEU A 61 -3.36 -17.60 -1.80
CA LEU A 61 -2.66 -18.59 -0.98
C LEU A 61 -2.45 -18.08 0.45
N VAL A 62 -2.62 -18.98 1.42
CA VAL A 62 -2.37 -18.73 2.85
C VAL A 62 -1.53 -19.89 3.41
N PRO A 63 -0.37 -19.62 4.03
CA PRO A 63 0.27 -18.30 4.16
C PRO A 63 0.71 -17.74 2.80
N ALA A 64 0.84 -16.42 2.70
CA ALA A 64 1.26 -15.76 1.47
C ALA A 64 2.71 -16.15 1.12
N PRO A 65 3.05 -16.45 -0.14
CA PRO A 65 4.43 -16.54 -0.60
C PRO A 65 5.26 -15.27 -0.33
N LEU A 66 6.59 -15.38 -0.38
CA LEU A 66 7.49 -14.21 -0.37
C LEU A 66 7.30 -13.37 -1.63
N GLY A 67 7.43 -12.05 -1.50
CA GLY A 67 7.22 -11.08 -2.57
C GLY A 67 5.75 -10.81 -2.93
N GLU A 68 4.81 -11.30 -2.13
CA GLU A 68 3.38 -11.04 -2.30
C GLU A 68 2.98 -9.66 -1.80
N PHE A 69 1.80 -9.21 -2.23
CA PHE A 69 1.28 -7.93 -1.78
C PHE A 69 0.71 -7.99 -0.35
N HIS A 70 1.01 -6.92 0.37
CA HIS A 70 0.46 -6.51 1.65
C HIS A 70 -0.39 -5.26 1.43
N ALA A 71 -1.55 -5.16 2.07
CA ALA A 71 -2.51 -4.13 1.74
C ALA A 71 -3.00 -3.36 2.97
N ALA A 72 -3.35 -2.09 2.75
CA ALA A 72 -4.07 -1.29 3.73
C ALA A 72 -5.04 -0.33 3.04
N TRP A 73 -6.20 -0.11 3.67
CA TRP A 73 -7.11 0.96 3.31
C TRP A 73 -6.66 2.25 3.98
N PHE A 74 -6.46 3.30 3.17
CA PHE A 74 -6.25 4.65 3.64
C PHE A 74 -7.52 5.46 3.44
N ARG A 75 -8.10 5.94 4.54
CA ARG A 75 -9.20 6.90 4.49
C ARG A 75 -8.62 8.30 4.51
N LEU A 76 -8.99 9.14 3.55
CA LEU A 76 -8.50 10.50 3.33
C LEU A 76 -9.70 11.45 3.32
N GLY A 77 -10.40 11.56 4.46
CA GLY A 77 -11.69 12.26 4.51
C GLY A 77 -12.82 11.44 3.87
N LEU A 78 -13.36 11.90 2.74
CA LEU A 78 -14.45 11.22 2.01
C LEU A 78 -13.95 10.20 0.97
N CYS A 79 -12.65 10.15 0.72
CA CYS A 79 -12.03 9.22 -0.21
C CYS A 79 -11.39 8.06 0.55
N GLU A 80 -11.59 6.84 0.08
CA GLU A 80 -10.89 5.66 0.55
C GLU A 80 -10.06 5.09 -0.60
N VAL A 81 -8.78 4.83 -0.34
CA VAL A 81 -7.87 4.27 -1.33
C VAL A 81 -7.21 3.02 -0.77
N LEU A 82 -7.32 1.93 -1.52
CA LEU A 82 -6.57 0.71 -1.23
C LEU A 82 -5.15 0.92 -1.72
N VAL A 83 -4.18 0.75 -0.82
CA VAL A 83 -2.76 0.74 -1.18
C VAL A 83 -2.23 -0.67 -0.94
N ARG A 84 -1.51 -1.19 -1.92
CA ARG A 84 -0.87 -2.51 -1.89
C ARG A 84 0.63 -2.30 -2.05
N VAL A 85 1.44 -2.98 -1.24
CA VAL A 85 2.91 -2.92 -1.26
C VAL A 85 3.48 -4.33 -1.25
N ARG A 86 4.56 -4.55 -1.98
CA ARG A 86 5.39 -5.77 -1.88
C ARG A 86 6.86 -5.40 -1.86
N LEU A 87 7.68 -6.25 -1.26
CA LEU A 87 9.13 -6.18 -1.39
C LEU A 87 9.55 -6.94 -2.67
N HIS A 88 10.33 -6.30 -3.52
CA HIS A 88 10.88 -6.90 -4.73
C HIS A 88 12.38 -6.64 -4.81
N GLY A 89 13.18 -7.65 -4.45
CA GLY A 89 14.61 -7.47 -4.23
C GLY A 89 14.84 -6.54 -3.04
N GLU A 90 15.44 -5.38 -3.29
CA GLU A 90 15.73 -4.36 -2.26
C GLU A 90 14.78 -3.16 -2.34
N GLU A 91 13.82 -3.16 -3.27
CA GLU A 91 12.87 -2.06 -3.47
C GLU A 91 11.45 -2.45 -3.06
N PHE A 92 10.72 -1.49 -2.51
CA PHE A 92 9.28 -1.61 -2.32
C PHE A 92 8.54 -1.15 -3.56
N HIS A 93 7.69 -2.01 -4.08
CA HIS A 93 6.77 -1.70 -5.18
C HIS A 93 5.37 -1.54 -4.61
N GLY A 94 4.74 -0.41 -4.89
CA GLY A 94 3.41 -0.11 -4.42
C GLY A 94 2.44 0.26 -5.52
N GLU A 95 1.16 -0.02 -5.27
CA GLU A 95 0.03 0.25 -6.14
C GLU A 95 -1.08 0.92 -5.33
N PHE A 96 -1.80 1.86 -5.92
CA PHE A 96 -2.97 2.47 -5.31
C PHE A 96 -4.01 2.92 -6.35
N GLY A 97 -5.28 2.83 -5.98
CA GLY A 97 -6.38 3.13 -6.91
C GLY A 97 -6.37 2.19 -8.13
N THR A 98 -6.73 2.71 -9.30
CA THR A 98 -6.86 1.91 -10.53
C THR A 98 -5.57 1.79 -11.34
N SER A 99 -4.64 2.73 -11.21
CA SER A 99 -3.43 2.79 -12.03
C SER A 99 -2.24 3.47 -11.35
N GLY A 100 -2.40 3.93 -10.12
CA GLY A 100 -1.32 4.57 -9.36
C GLY A 100 -0.27 3.53 -9.00
N VAL A 101 0.99 3.83 -9.30
CA VAL A 101 2.13 2.98 -8.95
C VAL A 101 3.26 3.83 -8.37
N PHE A 102 4.00 3.26 -7.44
CA PHE A 102 5.18 3.91 -6.87
C PHE A 102 6.27 2.90 -6.56
N ARG A 103 7.49 3.40 -6.42
CA ARG A 103 8.65 2.65 -5.95
C ARG A 103 9.37 3.44 -4.88
N VAL A 104 9.85 2.73 -3.87
CA VAL A 104 10.61 3.30 -2.75
C VAL A 104 11.75 2.35 -2.42
N THR A 105 12.96 2.87 -2.39
CA THR A 105 14.15 2.09 -1.98
C THR A 105 14.35 2.17 -0.46
N ASP A 106 14.08 3.34 0.13
CA ASP A 106 14.35 3.61 1.54
C ASP A 106 13.08 3.99 2.33
N LEU A 107 12.97 3.45 3.55
CA LEU A 107 11.85 3.74 4.47
C LEU A 107 12.04 5.04 5.28
N ASP A 108 12.88 5.95 4.81
CA ASP A 108 13.08 7.24 5.47
C ASP A 108 11.89 8.19 5.25
N THR A 109 11.77 9.18 6.14
CA THR A 109 10.64 10.12 6.15
C THR A 109 10.51 10.90 4.85
N ASP A 110 11.61 11.28 4.21
CA ASP A 110 11.59 12.14 3.02
C ASP A 110 11.14 11.35 1.79
N SER A 111 11.70 10.14 1.61
CA SER A 111 11.32 9.20 0.56
C SER A 111 9.83 8.87 0.63
N VAL A 112 9.33 8.57 1.83
CA VAL A 112 7.92 8.27 2.04
C VAL A 112 7.03 9.51 1.87
N ALA A 113 7.49 10.69 2.26
CA ALA A 113 6.77 11.95 2.04
C ALA A 113 6.63 12.30 0.54
N VAL A 114 7.61 11.95 -0.29
CA VAL A 114 7.49 12.09 -1.76
C VAL A 114 6.34 11.22 -2.29
N VAL A 115 6.25 9.96 -1.84
CA VAL A 115 5.15 9.06 -2.23
C VAL A 115 3.80 9.58 -1.74
N ALA A 116 3.69 10.02 -0.49
CA ALA A 116 2.46 10.57 0.05
C ALA A 116 1.94 11.75 -0.80
N ARG A 117 2.83 12.67 -1.19
CA ARG A 117 2.48 13.81 -2.07
C ARG A 117 2.10 13.35 -3.48
N GLN A 118 2.80 12.36 -4.04
CA GLN A 118 2.45 11.78 -5.34
C GLN A 118 1.05 11.18 -5.30
N LEU A 119 0.75 10.37 -4.28
CA LEU A 119 -0.54 9.72 -4.09
C LEU A 119 -1.67 10.76 -4.01
N LEU A 120 -1.53 11.78 -3.16
CA LEU A 120 -2.54 12.85 -3.05
C LEU A 120 -2.77 13.58 -4.38
N ARG A 121 -1.69 13.87 -5.11
CA ARG A 121 -1.76 14.53 -6.41
C ARG A 121 -2.48 13.66 -7.45
N GLU A 122 -2.19 12.37 -7.49
CA GLU A 122 -2.82 11.43 -8.43
C GLU A 122 -4.29 11.20 -8.10
N ILE A 123 -4.64 11.03 -6.82
CA ILE A 123 -6.05 10.95 -6.38
C ILE A 123 -6.80 12.21 -6.78
N ASN A 124 -6.24 13.40 -6.51
CA ASN A 124 -6.88 14.66 -6.92
C ASN A 124 -7.09 14.72 -8.44
N ARG A 125 -6.13 14.26 -9.25
CA ARG A 125 -6.27 14.20 -10.72
C ARG A 125 -7.38 13.25 -11.15
N MET A 126 -7.52 12.09 -10.52
CA MET A 126 -8.59 11.13 -10.84
C MET A 126 -9.99 11.72 -10.65
N TYR A 127 -10.19 12.56 -9.63
CA TYR A 127 -11.48 13.23 -9.39
C TYR A 127 -11.67 14.53 -10.20
N GLN A 128 -10.59 15.25 -10.53
CA GLN A 128 -10.65 16.47 -11.35
C GLN A 128 -10.89 16.17 -12.84
N GLY A 129 -10.62 14.95 -13.30
CA GLY A 129 -10.80 14.50 -14.69
C GLY A 129 -12.24 14.16 -15.10
N LEU A 130 -13.23 14.39 -14.22
CA LEU A 130 -14.66 14.31 -14.57
C LEU A 130 -15.16 15.72 -14.85
N GLU A 131 -15.12 16.15 -16.11
CA GLU A 131 -15.83 17.36 -16.53
C GLU A 131 -17.34 17.13 -16.34
N PRO A 132 -18.12 18.12 -15.88
CA PRO A 132 -19.58 17.99 -15.74
C PRO A 132 -20.30 17.58 -17.04
N ALA A 133 -19.65 17.77 -18.20
CA ALA A 133 -20.14 17.36 -19.51
C ALA A 133 -20.23 15.82 -19.67
N ASP A 134 -19.40 15.05 -18.96
CA ASP A 134 -19.37 13.59 -19.00
C ASP A 134 -20.40 12.94 -18.06
N LEU A 135 -21.05 13.74 -17.20
CA LEU A 135 -22.11 13.30 -16.29
C LEU A 135 -23.51 13.35 -16.91
N ASN A 136 -23.63 13.67 -18.21
CA ASN A 136 -24.87 13.47 -18.96
C ASN A 136 -25.06 11.99 -19.28
N LEU A 137 -25.43 11.22 -18.25
CA LEU A 137 -26.02 9.91 -18.41
C LEU A 137 -27.41 10.09 -19.02
N ASN A 138 -27.55 9.67 -20.28
CA ASN A 138 -28.84 9.35 -20.90
C ASN A 138 -29.54 8.24 -20.12
#